data_AF-A0A367FDZ0-F1
#
_entry.id   AF-A0A367FDZ0-F1
#
_cell.length_a   1.000
_cell.length_b   1.000
_cell.length_c   1.000
_cell.angle_alpha   90.00
_cell.angle_beta   90.00
_cell.angle_gamma   90.00
#
_symmetry.space_group_name_H-M   'P 1'
#
loop_
_entity.id
_entity.type
_entity.pdbx_description
1 polymer ?
#
loop_
_entity_poly.entity_id
_entity_poly.type
_entity_poly.pdbx_seq_one_letter_code
_entity_poly.pdbx_strand_id
1 'polypeptide(L)'
;MRRLLAGVGAAIALAACTFFPTAAEAADAPYDVLVFSKTAGFRHDSIPNGIQAIRDLGAAGSFTVTATEDANAFTTANLAQYEAVVFLSTTGDVLNPTQQTAFESYIRGGGGYVGVHAAADTEYDWPFYGQLAGAWFASHPAIQQVNSKTENRAHPATAHLPQTWTRTDELYNYRTNPRGTARVLATLDESSYSGGSMGADHPITWCKTVDGGRSFYTGFGHTQASFTEAGFRSQLLGGIRYAAKRAQADCRPETGYTTLYNGSTTGWAQSGPGSFTNSDATLSSVGGMGLFWYNAKQYTSYSLKADWKLTGDSNSGIFVGFPNPGNDPNVAVNQGYEIQIDATDTADRTTGSIYGFKSADLAARDAALNPPGEWNTYEILVEGQRIRVYLNGSLVNDFTNTDPNRNLDGYIGIQNHGAADQVAFRNIRVKESGGTQPATNLALNKPATASSVESAAYPASAAVDASTTTRWSSAFSDPQWIQVDLGATYTINRVRLVWEAAYGSAYQIQTSPNGTTWTTARSITGGNGGEDDNTGLNASTRYVRIYGTTRATAYGYSLFTFEVYGS
;
A
#
# COMPACT_ATOMS: atom_id res chain seq x y z
N MET A 1 19.07 71.14 -52.57
CA MET A 1 17.65 70.75 -52.47
C MET A 1 17.49 69.30 -52.90
N ARG A 2 16.56 68.58 -52.25
CA ARG A 2 16.09 67.19 -52.45
C ARG A 2 16.82 66.08 -51.67
N ARG A 3 16.18 65.76 -50.55
CA ARG A 3 16.29 64.56 -49.71
C ARG A 3 15.89 63.31 -50.53
N LEU A 4 16.60 62.20 -50.36
CA LEU A 4 16.09 60.86 -50.66
C LEU A 4 16.25 60.02 -49.39
N LEU A 5 15.10 59.54 -48.89
CA LEU A 5 14.98 58.70 -47.71
C LEU A 5 15.54 57.30 -47.99
N ALA A 6 16.42 56.83 -47.11
CA ALA A 6 16.77 55.42 -47.02
C ALA A 6 15.67 54.70 -46.23
N GLY A 7 14.86 53.88 -46.91
CA GLY A 7 13.94 52.95 -46.28
C GLY A 7 14.68 51.69 -45.85
N VAL A 8 14.76 51.44 -44.54
CA VAL A 8 15.18 50.16 -43.97
C VAL A 8 13.94 49.25 -43.98
N GLY A 9 13.95 48.23 -44.85
CA GLY A 9 12.96 47.17 -44.84
C GLY A 9 13.22 46.23 -43.67
N ALA A 10 12.36 46.24 -42.66
CA ALA A 10 12.36 45.25 -41.59
C ALA A 10 11.82 43.92 -42.14
N ALA A 11 12.68 42.91 -42.23
CA ALA A 11 12.27 41.54 -42.49
C ALA A 11 11.55 41.01 -41.23
N ILE A 12 10.22 40.95 -41.28
CA ILE A 12 9.40 40.26 -40.27
C ILE A 12 9.59 38.77 -40.51
N ALA A 13 10.40 38.12 -39.67
CA ALA A 13 10.42 36.67 -39.57
C ALA A 13 9.08 36.23 -38.96
N LEU A 14 8.19 35.67 -39.79
CA LEU A 14 7.05 34.91 -39.29
C LEU A 14 7.61 33.69 -38.55
N ALA A 15 7.60 33.74 -37.22
CA ALA A 15 7.70 32.54 -36.40
C ALA A 15 6.48 31.67 -36.72
N ALA A 16 6.69 30.60 -37.47
CA ALA A 16 5.69 29.56 -37.63
C ALA A 16 5.49 28.92 -36.25
N CYS A 17 4.41 29.29 -35.56
CA CYS A 17 3.93 28.56 -34.40
C CYS A 17 3.52 27.16 -34.88
N THR A 18 4.43 26.19 -34.78
CA THR A 18 4.07 24.78 -34.83
C THR A 18 3.25 24.48 -33.59
N PHE A 19 1.92 24.48 -33.73
CA PHE A 19 1.04 23.83 -32.77
C PHE A 19 1.39 22.35 -32.77
N PHE A 20 2.17 21.89 -31.79
CA PHE A 20 2.20 20.48 -31.48
C PHE A 20 0.81 20.12 -30.96
N PRO A 21 0.11 19.13 -31.56
CA PRO A 21 -1.12 18.64 -30.97
C PRO A 21 -0.78 18.17 -29.55
N THR A 22 -1.46 18.74 -28.55
CA THR A 22 -1.55 18.13 -27.22
C THR A 22 -1.93 16.68 -27.42
N ALA A 23 -1.11 15.74 -26.94
CA ALA A 23 -1.44 14.32 -27.01
C ALA A 23 -2.83 14.15 -26.40
N ALA A 24 -3.82 13.87 -27.25
CA ALA A 24 -5.11 13.40 -26.80
C ALA A 24 -4.84 12.13 -25.99
N GLU A 25 -5.47 12.00 -24.82
CA GLU A 25 -5.44 10.76 -24.05
C GLU A 25 -5.75 9.60 -25.01
N ALA A 26 -4.81 8.68 -25.17
CA ALA A 26 -5.00 7.55 -26.07
C ALA A 26 -6.16 6.73 -25.52
N ALA A 27 -7.29 6.71 -26.24
CA ALA A 27 -8.45 5.93 -25.85
C ALA A 27 -8.06 4.44 -25.73
N ASP A 28 -8.67 3.74 -24.77
CA ASP A 28 -8.44 2.31 -24.58
C ASP A 28 -8.65 1.55 -25.90
N ALA A 29 -7.79 0.56 -26.17
CA ALA A 29 -8.01 -0.38 -27.26
C ALA A 29 -9.37 -1.08 -27.06
N PRO A 30 -10.20 -1.21 -28.12
CA PRO A 30 -11.54 -1.79 -28.01
C PRO A 30 -11.57 -3.14 -27.29
N TYR A 31 -12.63 -3.40 -26.53
CA TYR A 31 -12.79 -4.61 -25.72
C TYR A 31 -14.25 -4.99 -25.49
N ASP A 32 -14.49 -6.20 -25.00
CA ASP A 32 -15.83 -6.73 -24.80
C ASP A 32 -16.09 -7.07 -23.33
N VAL A 33 -17.27 -6.69 -22.85
CA VAL A 33 -17.71 -6.90 -21.47
C VAL A 33 -18.99 -7.72 -21.45
N LEU A 34 -18.98 -8.80 -20.66
CA LEU A 34 -20.19 -9.57 -20.35
C LEU A 34 -20.81 -9.02 -19.06
N VAL A 35 -22.07 -8.58 -19.11
CA VAL A 35 -22.86 -8.26 -17.92
C VAL A 35 -23.79 -9.41 -17.61
N PHE A 36 -23.56 -10.08 -16.49
CA PHE A 36 -24.36 -11.18 -15.98
C PHE A 36 -25.17 -10.72 -14.77
N SER A 37 -26.50 -10.91 -14.82
CA SER A 37 -27.41 -10.41 -13.78
C SER A 37 -28.47 -11.44 -13.36
N LYS A 38 -28.18 -12.74 -13.50
CA LYS A 38 -29.07 -13.81 -13.04
C LYS A 38 -29.20 -13.75 -11.51
N THR A 39 -30.41 -14.00 -11.01
CA THR A 39 -30.69 -14.11 -9.58
C THR A 39 -31.45 -15.40 -9.27
N ALA A 40 -31.01 -16.12 -8.25
CA ALA A 40 -31.73 -17.21 -7.59
C ALA A 40 -32.28 -16.80 -6.21
N GLY A 41 -31.95 -15.57 -5.75
CA GLY A 41 -32.46 -14.95 -4.54
C GLY A 41 -33.23 -13.66 -4.83
N PHE A 42 -33.03 -12.64 -3.98
CA PHE A 42 -33.70 -11.34 -4.15
C PHE A 42 -33.32 -10.67 -5.47
N ARG A 43 -34.31 -10.09 -6.16
CA ARG A 43 -34.14 -9.40 -7.43
C ARG A 43 -34.16 -7.90 -7.21
N HIS A 44 -33.06 -7.23 -7.57
CA HIS A 44 -32.93 -5.78 -7.41
C HIS A 44 -33.54 -5.03 -8.60
N ASP A 45 -34.44 -4.08 -8.33
CA ASP A 45 -35.09 -3.26 -9.37
C ASP A 45 -34.10 -2.37 -10.15
N SER A 46 -32.88 -2.19 -9.64
CA SER A 46 -31.84 -1.37 -10.26
C SER A 46 -31.05 -2.06 -11.37
N ILE A 47 -31.20 -3.38 -11.56
CA ILE A 47 -30.44 -4.12 -12.58
C ILE A 47 -30.64 -3.55 -14.00
N PRO A 48 -31.87 -3.24 -14.47
CA PRO A 48 -32.04 -2.60 -15.78
C PRO A 48 -31.29 -1.27 -15.91
N ASN A 49 -31.29 -0.44 -14.86
CA ASN A 49 -30.53 0.81 -14.82
C ASN A 49 -29.02 0.57 -14.88
N GLY A 50 -28.54 -0.45 -14.17
CA GLY A 50 -27.13 -0.84 -14.20
C GLY A 50 -26.66 -1.36 -15.55
N ILE A 51 -27.45 -2.21 -16.21
CA ILE A 51 -27.16 -2.67 -17.58
C ILE A 51 -27.08 -1.47 -18.53
N GLN A 52 -28.06 -0.55 -18.46
CA GLN A 52 -28.06 0.62 -19.32
C GLN A 52 -26.87 1.54 -19.03
N ALA A 53 -26.55 1.80 -17.76
CA ALA A 53 -25.40 2.62 -17.40
C ALA A 53 -24.09 2.03 -17.92
N ILE A 54 -23.89 0.71 -17.82
CA ILE A 54 -22.68 0.05 -18.32
C ILE A 54 -22.62 0.11 -19.86
N ARG A 55 -23.76 0.00 -20.55
CA ARG A 55 -23.83 0.21 -22.02
C ARG A 55 -23.45 1.63 -22.42
N ASP A 56 -23.96 2.64 -21.73
CA ASP A 56 -23.62 4.03 -21.99
C ASP A 56 -22.12 4.28 -21.77
N LEU A 57 -21.57 3.71 -20.69
CA LEU A 57 -20.13 3.78 -20.40
C LEU A 57 -19.31 3.08 -21.47
N GLY A 58 -19.78 1.93 -21.98
CA GLY A 58 -19.13 1.21 -23.08
C GLY A 58 -19.09 2.02 -24.37
N ALA A 59 -20.20 2.65 -24.73
CA ALA A 59 -20.29 3.54 -25.89
C ALA A 59 -19.33 4.75 -25.79
N ALA A 60 -19.03 5.21 -24.58
CA ALA A 60 -18.08 6.31 -24.33
C ALA A 60 -16.62 5.84 -24.09
N GLY A 61 -16.41 4.57 -23.72
CA GLY A 61 -15.16 4.06 -23.15
C GLY A 61 -14.53 2.90 -23.93
N SER A 62 -14.80 2.80 -25.24
CA SER A 62 -14.25 1.79 -26.14
C SER A 62 -14.57 0.33 -25.77
N PHE A 63 -15.73 0.04 -25.17
CA PHE A 63 -16.13 -1.37 -24.97
C PHE A 63 -17.57 -1.67 -25.36
N THR A 64 -17.79 -2.89 -25.85
CA THR A 64 -19.13 -3.39 -26.12
C THR A 64 -19.66 -4.19 -24.94
N VAL A 65 -20.99 -4.26 -24.82
CA VAL A 65 -21.65 -4.90 -23.68
C VAL A 65 -22.62 -5.96 -24.18
N THR A 66 -22.33 -7.21 -23.86
CA THR A 66 -23.30 -8.31 -23.95
C THR A 66 -23.94 -8.48 -22.58
N ALA A 67 -25.26 -8.30 -22.46
CA ALA A 67 -25.97 -8.50 -21.19
C ALA A 67 -26.81 -9.78 -21.25
N THR A 68 -26.74 -10.62 -20.22
CA THR A 68 -27.49 -11.89 -20.16
C THR A 68 -27.83 -12.28 -18.72
N GLU A 69 -28.93 -13.01 -18.57
CA GLU A 69 -29.29 -13.74 -17.35
C GLU A 69 -29.18 -15.27 -17.57
N ASP A 70 -28.77 -15.72 -18.76
CA ASP A 70 -28.59 -17.13 -19.10
C ASP A 70 -27.19 -17.62 -18.67
N ALA A 71 -27.17 -18.51 -17.68
CA ALA A 71 -25.94 -19.14 -17.18
C ALA A 71 -25.25 -20.03 -18.23
N ASN A 72 -25.94 -20.44 -19.31
CA ASN A 72 -25.31 -21.19 -20.41
C ASN A 72 -24.24 -20.37 -21.16
N ALA A 73 -24.17 -19.06 -20.94
CA ALA A 73 -23.06 -18.23 -21.41
C ALA A 73 -21.71 -18.56 -20.73
N PHE A 74 -21.70 -19.24 -19.58
CA PHE A 74 -20.49 -19.58 -18.83
C PHE A 74 -19.84 -20.87 -19.35
N THR A 75 -19.29 -20.79 -20.56
CA THR A 75 -18.42 -21.82 -21.15
C THR A 75 -17.04 -21.24 -21.40
N THR A 76 -15.99 -22.07 -21.39
CA THR A 76 -14.62 -21.61 -21.67
C THR A 76 -14.52 -20.88 -23.01
N ALA A 77 -15.17 -21.40 -24.05
CA ALA A 77 -15.16 -20.80 -25.38
C ALA A 77 -15.84 -19.43 -25.41
N ASN A 78 -17.01 -19.30 -24.78
CA ASN A 78 -17.75 -18.04 -24.77
C ASN A 78 -17.10 -17.00 -23.86
N LEU A 79 -16.52 -17.38 -22.71
CA LEU A 79 -15.87 -16.44 -21.80
C LEU A 79 -14.57 -15.87 -22.37
N ALA A 80 -13.86 -16.61 -23.23
CA ALA A 80 -12.58 -16.19 -23.80
C ALA A 80 -12.64 -14.93 -24.69
N GLN A 81 -13.83 -14.50 -25.11
CA GLN A 81 -14.00 -13.28 -25.91
C GLN A 81 -14.14 -12.01 -25.08
N TYR A 82 -14.30 -12.11 -23.75
CA TYR A 82 -14.55 -10.96 -22.90
C TYR A 82 -13.31 -10.62 -22.05
N GLU A 83 -12.94 -9.35 -21.98
CA GLU A 83 -11.89 -8.89 -21.07
C GLU A 83 -12.37 -8.75 -19.63
N ALA A 84 -13.68 -8.52 -19.42
CA ALA A 84 -14.27 -8.49 -18.09
C ALA A 84 -15.68 -9.09 -18.06
N VAL A 85 -16.00 -9.75 -16.95
CA VAL A 85 -17.36 -10.20 -16.63
C VAL A 85 -17.85 -9.43 -15.40
N VAL A 86 -18.94 -8.69 -15.57
CA VAL A 86 -19.63 -7.95 -14.52
C VAL A 86 -20.74 -8.84 -13.94
N PHE A 87 -20.68 -9.12 -12.65
CA PHE A 87 -21.78 -9.69 -11.88
C PHE A 87 -22.58 -8.53 -11.29
N LEU A 88 -23.67 -8.17 -11.97
CA LEU A 88 -24.48 -7.01 -11.63
C LEU A 88 -25.65 -7.44 -10.76
N SER A 89 -25.48 -7.29 -9.44
CA SER A 89 -26.48 -7.62 -8.43
C SER A 89 -27.06 -9.04 -8.57
N THR A 90 -26.20 -10.02 -8.91
CA THR A 90 -26.56 -11.44 -8.86
C THR A 90 -26.89 -11.83 -7.41
N THR A 91 -27.71 -12.86 -7.18
CA THR A 91 -28.01 -13.35 -5.82
C THR A 91 -28.23 -14.86 -5.84
N GLY A 92 -27.85 -15.55 -4.75
CA GLY A 92 -27.99 -17.00 -4.60
C GLY A 92 -26.98 -17.83 -5.41
N ASP A 93 -27.33 -19.09 -5.67
CA ASP A 93 -26.54 -20.03 -6.49
C ASP A 93 -26.99 -19.91 -7.97
N VAL A 94 -26.11 -19.39 -8.83
CA VAL A 94 -26.46 -18.95 -10.18
C VAL A 94 -25.75 -19.74 -11.27
N LEU A 95 -24.62 -20.41 -10.93
CA LEU A 95 -23.80 -21.23 -11.81
C LEU A 95 -23.69 -22.67 -11.28
N ASN A 96 -23.96 -23.65 -12.15
CA ASN A 96 -23.72 -25.05 -11.82
C ASN A 96 -22.20 -25.40 -11.81
N PRO A 97 -21.79 -26.58 -11.33
CA PRO A 97 -20.37 -26.94 -11.22
C PRO A 97 -19.56 -26.87 -12.53
N THR A 98 -20.19 -27.12 -13.68
CA THR A 98 -19.52 -27.01 -14.99
C THR A 98 -19.26 -25.54 -15.34
N GLN A 99 -20.23 -24.67 -15.10
CA GLN A 99 -20.14 -23.23 -15.33
C GLN A 99 -19.16 -22.57 -14.34
N GLN A 100 -19.15 -23.00 -13.08
CA GLN A 100 -18.16 -22.60 -12.08
C GLN A 100 -16.75 -22.92 -12.57
N THR A 101 -16.49 -24.17 -12.99
CA THR A 101 -15.18 -24.59 -13.53
C THR A 101 -14.73 -23.75 -14.73
N ALA A 102 -15.65 -23.42 -15.65
CA ALA A 102 -15.37 -22.56 -16.78
C ALA A 102 -14.97 -21.14 -16.33
N PHE A 103 -15.66 -20.59 -15.33
CA PHE A 103 -15.35 -19.27 -14.80
C PHE A 103 -14.04 -19.23 -14.00
N GLU A 104 -13.72 -20.27 -13.21
CA GLU A 104 -12.40 -20.36 -12.56
C GLU A 104 -11.28 -20.35 -13.60
N SER A 105 -11.45 -21.12 -14.68
CA SER A 105 -10.48 -21.20 -15.77
C SER A 105 -10.30 -19.85 -16.47
N TYR A 106 -11.40 -19.11 -16.67
CA TYR A 106 -11.37 -17.75 -17.21
C TYR A 106 -10.57 -16.79 -16.30
N ILE A 107 -10.85 -16.77 -14.98
CA ILE A 107 -10.11 -15.91 -14.03
C ILE A 107 -8.64 -16.32 -13.95
N ARG A 108 -8.33 -17.61 -13.84
CA ARG A 108 -6.95 -18.13 -13.83
C ARG A 108 -6.19 -17.77 -15.10
N GLY A 109 -6.86 -17.81 -16.25
CA GLY A 109 -6.35 -17.38 -17.56
C GLY A 109 -6.16 -15.87 -17.69
N GLY A 110 -6.52 -15.09 -16.68
CA GLY A 110 -6.31 -13.65 -16.62
C GLY A 110 -7.52 -12.80 -16.96
N GLY A 111 -8.71 -13.38 -16.98
CA GLY A 111 -9.97 -12.66 -17.13
C GLY A 111 -10.29 -11.72 -15.96
N GLY A 112 -11.05 -10.67 -16.25
CA GLY A 112 -11.52 -9.70 -15.26
C GLY A 112 -12.86 -10.06 -14.64
N TYR A 113 -13.03 -9.76 -13.35
CA TYR A 113 -14.28 -9.83 -12.60
C TYR A 113 -14.63 -8.45 -12.02
N VAL A 114 -15.90 -8.07 -12.16
CA VAL A 114 -16.48 -6.87 -11.52
C VAL A 114 -17.73 -7.28 -10.76
N GLY A 115 -17.68 -7.27 -9.43
CA GLY A 115 -18.86 -7.50 -8.60
C GLY A 115 -19.52 -6.17 -8.21
N VAL A 116 -20.84 -6.07 -8.40
CA VAL A 116 -21.63 -4.89 -8.04
C VAL A 116 -22.72 -5.29 -7.05
N HIS A 117 -22.77 -4.59 -5.93
CA HIS A 117 -23.78 -4.69 -4.88
C HIS A 117 -24.03 -6.14 -4.43
N ALA A 118 -25.15 -6.72 -4.87
CA ALA A 118 -25.59 -8.05 -4.46
C ALA A 118 -24.70 -9.20 -4.94
N ALA A 119 -23.70 -8.94 -5.79
CA ALA A 119 -22.66 -9.92 -6.08
C ALA A 119 -22.03 -10.54 -4.82
N ALA A 120 -21.97 -9.84 -3.68
CA ALA A 120 -21.53 -10.45 -2.42
C ALA A 120 -22.54 -11.44 -1.79
N ASP A 121 -23.80 -11.44 -2.21
CA ASP A 121 -24.89 -12.36 -1.86
C ASP A 121 -25.02 -13.50 -2.89
N THR A 122 -23.89 -13.95 -3.46
CA THR A 122 -23.85 -14.95 -4.54
C THR A 122 -22.89 -16.09 -4.19
N GLU A 123 -23.24 -17.32 -4.58
CA GLU A 123 -22.37 -18.51 -4.56
C GLU A 123 -21.70 -18.82 -3.20
N TYR A 124 -22.49 -18.87 -2.11
CA TYR A 124 -21.97 -19.09 -0.75
C TYR A 124 -21.24 -20.41 -0.53
N ASP A 125 -21.58 -21.45 -1.29
CA ASP A 125 -20.98 -22.79 -1.17
C ASP A 125 -19.79 -23.01 -2.11
N TRP A 126 -19.34 -21.95 -2.81
CA TRP A 126 -18.22 -22.00 -3.74
C TRP A 126 -17.03 -21.17 -3.22
N PRO A 127 -16.04 -21.80 -2.55
CA PRO A 127 -14.93 -21.07 -1.91
C PRO A 127 -14.11 -20.19 -2.84
N PHE A 128 -13.97 -20.60 -4.12
CA PHE A 128 -13.29 -19.78 -5.13
C PHE A 128 -13.99 -18.44 -5.32
N TYR A 129 -15.32 -18.43 -5.40
CA TYR A 129 -16.09 -17.18 -5.52
C TYR A 129 -15.93 -16.30 -4.28
N GLY A 130 -15.96 -16.88 -3.07
CA GLY A 130 -15.69 -16.13 -1.84
C GLY A 130 -14.33 -15.43 -1.86
N GLN A 131 -13.29 -16.10 -2.39
CA GLN A 131 -11.97 -15.47 -2.58
C GLN A 131 -11.99 -14.39 -3.67
N LEU A 132 -12.72 -14.61 -4.76
CA LEU A 132 -12.85 -13.68 -5.89
C LEU A 132 -13.58 -12.40 -5.50
N ALA A 133 -14.77 -12.51 -4.91
CA ALA A 133 -15.55 -11.39 -4.40
C ALA A 133 -14.86 -10.71 -3.23
N GLY A 134 -14.13 -11.46 -2.39
CA GLY A 134 -13.30 -10.97 -1.29
C GLY A 134 -14.02 -10.92 0.05
N ALA A 135 -15.34 -10.78 0.05
CA ALA A 135 -16.18 -10.95 1.23
C ALA A 135 -17.62 -11.29 0.80
N TRP A 136 -18.33 -12.00 1.68
CA TRP A 136 -19.73 -12.38 1.49
C TRP A 136 -20.66 -11.48 2.28
N PHE A 137 -21.85 -11.24 1.74
CA PHE A 137 -22.93 -10.51 2.39
C PHE A 137 -23.35 -11.18 3.71
N ALA A 138 -23.60 -10.36 4.73
CA ALA A 138 -24.14 -10.79 6.03
C ALA A 138 -25.52 -10.17 6.32
N SER A 139 -25.64 -8.84 6.19
CA SER A 139 -26.88 -8.09 6.44
C SER A 139 -26.77 -6.70 5.83
N HIS A 140 -27.85 -5.93 5.83
CA HIS A 140 -27.83 -4.50 5.51
C HIS A 140 -28.89 -3.75 6.35
N PRO A 141 -28.71 -2.44 6.62
CA PRO A 141 -29.77 -1.59 7.13
C PRO A 141 -30.67 -1.11 5.99
N ALA A 142 -31.64 -0.24 6.31
CA ALA A 142 -32.42 0.46 5.29
C ALA A 142 -31.52 1.40 4.47
N ILE A 143 -31.96 1.71 3.24
CA ILE A 143 -31.37 2.73 2.37
C ILE A 143 -31.29 4.05 3.13
N GLN A 144 -30.10 4.62 3.21
CA GLN A 144 -29.85 5.86 3.92
C GLN A 144 -28.60 6.57 3.37
N GLN A 145 -28.41 7.81 3.79
CA GLN A 145 -27.21 8.56 3.46
C GLN A 145 -26.03 8.07 4.31
N VAL A 146 -24.83 8.06 3.72
CA VAL A 146 -23.57 7.66 4.37
C VAL A 146 -22.42 8.51 3.85
N ASN A 147 -21.43 8.72 4.71
CA ASN A 147 -20.12 9.20 4.32
C ASN A 147 -19.20 8.02 3.99
N SER A 148 -18.73 7.95 2.75
CA SER A 148 -17.69 7.01 2.31
C SER A 148 -16.35 7.72 2.25
N LYS A 149 -15.34 7.19 2.95
CA LYS A 149 -13.96 7.68 2.85
C LYS A 149 -13.26 7.01 1.67
N THR A 150 -12.67 7.82 0.80
CA THR A 150 -11.84 7.34 -0.31
C THR A 150 -10.40 7.13 0.18
N GLU A 151 -10.01 5.88 0.40
CA GLU A 151 -8.68 5.53 0.94
C GLU A 151 -7.60 5.48 -0.14
N ASN A 152 -7.88 4.78 -1.25
CA ASN A 152 -6.99 4.76 -2.40
C ASN A 152 -7.48 5.80 -3.40
N ARG A 153 -6.67 6.85 -3.61
CA ARG A 153 -6.98 7.92 -4.56
C ARG A 153 -6.20 7.80 -5.87
N ALA A 154 -5.44 6.74 -6.12
CA ALA A 154 -4.81 6.50 -7.42
C ALA A 154 -5.63 5.57 -8.32
N HIS A 155 -6.40 4.65 -7.73
CA HIS A 155 -7.15 3.66 -8.50
C HIS A 155 -8.17 4.36 -9.42
N PRO A 156 -8.30 3.95 -10.70
CA PRO A 156 -9.19 4.60 -11.68
C PRO A 156 -10.65 4.65 -11.22
N ALA A 157 -11.11 3.67 -10.44
CA ALA A 157 -12.46 3.63 -9.86
C ALA A 157 -12.72 4.67 -8.76
N THR A 158 -11.70 5.31 -8.19
CA THR A 158 -11.85 6.21 -7.03
C THR A 158 -11.08 7.51 -7.14
N ALA A 159 -10.22 7.67 -8.15
CA ALA A 159 -9.37 8.85 -8.31
C ALA A 159 -10.13 10.17 -8.52
N HIS A 160 -11.33 10.13 -9.10
CA HIS A 160 -12.21 11.29 -9.29
C HIS A 160 -13.01 11.66 -8.03
N LEU A 161 -13.03 10.80 -7.01
CA LEU A 161 -13.84 11.02 -5.81
C LEU A 161 -13.13 11.97 -4.82
N PRO A 162 -13.90 12.78 -4.06
CA PRO A 162 -13.38 13.54 -2.94
C PRO A 162 -12.87 12.60 -1.83
N GLN A 163 -12.13 13.14 -0.85
CA GLN A 163 -11.68 12.35 0.31
C GLN A 163 -12.85 11.74 1.09
N THR A 164 -13.95 12.48 1.21
CA THR A 164 -15.21 12.02 1.78
C THR A 164 -16.31 12.21 0.76
N TRP A 165 -16.96 11.12 0.35
CA TRP A 165 -18.06 11.11 -0.59
C TRP A 165 -19.35 10.76 0.15
N THR A 166 -20.21 11.76 0.32
CA THR A 166 -21.54 11.58 0.91
C THR A 166 -22.52 11.14 -0.17
N ARG A 167 -23.20 10.01 0.05
CA ARG A 167 -24.16 9.46 -0.92
C ARG A 167 -25.23 8.61 -0.24
N THR A 168 -26.25 8.20 -0.98
CA THR A 168 -27.37 7.38 -0.48
C THR A 168 -27.38 6.03 -1.19
N ASP A 169 -27.35 4.94 -0.43
CA ASP A 169 -27.44 3.57 -0.96
C ASP A 169 -27.90 2.60 0.14
N GLU A 170 -28.07 1.31 -0.18
CA GLU A 170 -28.18 0.22 0.80
C GLU A 170 -26.79 -0.36 1.11
N LEU A 171 -26.43 -0.42 2.39
CA LEU A 171 -25.03 -0.58 2.81
C LEU A 171 -24.78 -1.97 3.40
N TYR A 172 -24.03 -2.80 2.70
CA TYR A 172 -23.80 -4.18 3.13
C TYR A 172 -22.81 -4.27 4.29
N ASN A 173 -23.21 -4.99 5.34
CA ASN A 173 -22.30 -5.62 6.28
C ASN A 173 -21.81 -6.95 5.69
N TYR A 174 -20.57 -7.30 5.97
CA TYR A 174 -19.93 -8.49 5.41
C TYR A 174 -19.62 -9.53 6.49
N ARG A 175 -19.59 -10.82 6.10
CA ARG A 175 -19.24 -11.92 7.00
C ARG A 175 -17.78 -11.85 7.46
N THR A 176 -16.92 -11.24 6.65
CA THR A 176 -15.48 -11.08 6.90
C THR A 176 -15.01 -9.72 6.40
N ASN A 177 -13.97 -9.17 7.02
CA ASN A 177 -13.33 -7.95 6.55
C ASN A 177 -12.30 -8.27 5.44
N PRO A 178 -12.43 -7.71 4.22
CA PRO A 178 -11.55 -8.04 3.10
C PRO A 178 -10.15 -7.41 3.18
N ARG A 179 -9.89 -6.45 4.09
CA ARG A 179 -8.65 -5.65 4.12
C ARG A 179 -7.36 -6.46 4.19
N GLY A 180 -7.40 -7.64 4.82
CA GLY A 180 -6.24 -8.53 4.87
C GLY A 180 -5.91 -9.24 3.55
N THR A 181 -6.86 -9.30 2.61
CA THR A 181 -6.73 -10.06 1.36
C THR A 181 -7.02 -9.25 0.09
N ALA A 182 -7.43 -8.00 0.23
CA ALA A 182 -7.71 -7.07 -0.86
C ALA A 182 -7.18 -5.67 -0.57
N ARG A 183 -6.93 -4.91 -1.63
CA ARG A 183 -6.71 -3.47 -1.55
C ARG A 183 -8.04 -2.76 -1.35
N VAL A 184 -8.27 -2.24 -0.16
CA VAL A 184 -9.43 -1.39 0.12
C VAL A 184 -9.27 -0.06 -0.62
N LEU A 185 -10.31 0.32 -1.36
CA LEU A 185 -10.39 1.57 -2.11
C LEU A 185 -11.26 2.60 -1.40
N ALA A 186 -12.34 2.15 -0.75
CA ALA A 186 -13.22 2.99 0.05
C ALA A 186 -13.77 2.25 1.28
N THR A 187 -13.98 3.00 2.35
CA THR A 187 -14.60 2.56 3.62
C THR A 187 -15.81 3.40 3.98
N LEU A 188 -16.80 2.81 4.64
CA LEU A 188 -17.91 3.54 5.23
C LEU A 188 -17.52 4.09 6.60
N ASP A 189 -17.96 5.31 6.88
CA ASP A 189 -17.95 5.89 8.21
C ASP A 189 -19.24 5.51 8.95
N GLU A 190 -19.17 4.48 9.80
CA GLU A 190 -20.31 4.01 10.60
C GLU A 190 -20.85 5.06 11.59
N SER A 191 -20.13 6.16 11.86
CA SER A 191 -20.69 7.26 12.67
C SER A 191 -21.71 8.12 11.90
N SER A 192 -21.73 8.02 10.57
CA SER A 192 -22.58 8.82 9.69
C SER A 192 -23.93 8.18 9.36
N TYR A 193 -24.14 6.91 9.75
CA TYR A 193 -25.35 6.15 9.44
C TYR A 193 -25.64 5.10 10.54
N SER A 194 -26.76 4.39 10.45
CA SER A 194 -27.17 3.40 11.44
C SER A 194 -27.27 1.98 10.87
N GLY A 195 -26.96 0.97 11.71
CA GLY A 195 -27.06 -0.44 11.37
C GLY A 195 -25.81 -1.05 10.71
N GLY A 196 -24.69 -0.33 10.67
CA GLY A 196 -23.37 -0.90 10.43
C GLY A 196 -22.97 -1.89 11.54
N SER A 197 -22.26 -2.96 11.17
CA SER A 197 -21.82 -4.00 12.12
C SER A 197 -20.36 -4.41 11.91
N MET A 198 -19.59 -3.66 11.11
CA MET A 198 -18.18 -3.93 10.82
C MET A 198 -17.25 -3.09 11.71
N GLY A 199 -17.78 -2.05 12.37
CA GLY A 199 -17.07 -1.20 13.31
C GLY A 199 -16.22 -0.13 12.63
N ALA A 200 -15.06 0.18 13.22
CA ALA A 200 -14.19 1.26 12.74
C ALA A 200 -13.60 1.02 11.33
N ASP A 201 -13.64 -0.23 10.85
CA ASP A 201 -13.16 -0.60 9.53
C ASP A 201 -14.25 -1.34 8.75
N HIS A 202 -14.98 -0.58 7.94
CA HIS A 202 -16.06 -1.07 7.08
C HIS A 202 -15.72 -0.88 5.59
N PRO A 203 -14.89 -1.73 4.97
CA PRO A 203 -14.64 -1.67 3.53
C PRO A 203 -15.92 -1.85 2.72
N ILE A 204 -16.10 -1.03 1.68
CA ILE A 204 -17.25 -1.12 0.76
C ILE A 204 -16.84 -1.25 -0.71
N THR A 205 -15.65 -0.79 -1.07
CA THR A 205 -15.09 -0.95 -2.41
C THR A 205 -13.65 -1.42 -2.28
N TRP A 206 -13.29 -2.46 -3.03
CA TRP A 206 -11.93 -3.01 -3.03
C TRP A 206 -11.55 -3.63 -4.37
N CYS A 207 -10.26 -3.84 -4.56
CA CYS A 207 -9.72 -4.60 -5.68
C CYS A 207 -8.69 -5.62 -5.21
N LYS A 208 -8.46 -6.67 -6.01
CA LYS A 208 -7.43 -7.68 -5.76
C LYS A 208 -7.06 -8.41 -7.05
N THR A 209 -5.92 -9.07 -7.04
CA THR A 209 -5.59 -10.12 -8.00
C THR A 209 -5.99 -11.48 -7.43
N VAL A 210 -6.48 -12.37 -8.29
CA VAL A 210 -6.77 -13.76 -7.94
C VAL A 210 -6.22 -14.62 -9.06
N ASP A 211 -5.22 -15.44 -8.75
CA ASP A 211 -4.39 -16.13 -9.74
C ASP A 211 -3.88 -15.13 -10.80
N GLY A 212 -4.15 -15.36 -12.09
CA GLY A 212 -3.80 -14.42 -13.17
C GLY A 212 -4.80 -13.28 -13.40
N GLY A 213 -5.96 -13.33 -12.74
CA GLY A 213 -7.11 -12.45 -12.98
C GLY A 213 -7.15 -11.21 -12.08
N ARG A 214 -8.02 -10.26 -12.46
CA ARG A 214 -8.25 -9.01 -11.73
C ARG A 214 -9.69 -8.95 -11.23
N SER A 215 -9.86 -8.70 -9.95
CA SER A 215 -11.15 -8.57 -9.28
C SER A 215 -11.32 -7.15 -8.76
N PHE A 216 -12.46 -6.54 -9.12
CA PHE A 216 -12.96 -5.32 -8.50
C PHE A 216 -14.34 -5.61 -7.91
N TYR A 217 -14.61 -5.06 -6.73
CA TYR A 217 -15.92 -5.14 -6.11
C TYR A 217 -16.32 -3.80 -5.52
N THR A 218 -17.60 -3.45 -5.65
CA THR A 218 -18.23 -2.36 -4.91
C THR A 218 -19.56 -2.81 -4.35
N GLY A 219 -19.80 -2.55 -3.06
CA GLY A 219 -21.06 -2.85 -2.38
C GLY A 219 -22.16 -1.81 -2.66
N PHE A 220 -21.84 -0.73 -3.37
CA PHE A 220 -22.83 0.23 -3.85
C PHE A 220 -23.56 -0.28 -5.10
N GLY A 221 -24.73 0.28 -5.38
CA GLY A 221 -25.53 -0.04 -6.57
C GLY A 221 -26.91 -0.65 -6.28
N HIS A 222 -27.44 -0.52 -5.06
CA HIS A 222 -28.80 -0.96 -4.76
C HIS A 222 -29.82 -0.09 -5.49
N THR A 223 -29.67 1.24 -5.39
CA THR A 223 -30.69 2.17 -5.86
C THR A 223 -30.60 2.40 -7.38
N GLN A 224 -31.75 2.64 -8.01
CA GLN A 224 -31.78 3.07 -9.42
C GLN A 224 -31.02 4.40 -9.62
N ALA A 225 -31.09 5.29 -8.62
CA ALA A 225 -30.43 6.60 -8.65
C ALA A 225 -28.90 6.49 -8.71
N SER A 226 -28.30 5.48 -8.06
CA SER A 226 -26.85 5.24 -8.08
C SER A 226 -26.33 5.19 -9.53
N PHE A 227 -27.05 4.55 -10.45
CA PHE A 227 -26.64 4.40 -11.86
C PHE A 227 -26.76 5.67 -12.71
N THR A 228 -27.31 6.74 -12.16
CA THR A 228 -27.31 8.10 -12.75
C THR A 228 -26.30 9.03 -12.09
N GLU A 229 -25.80 8.68 -10.90
CA GLU A 229 -24.83 9.48 -10.15
C GLU A 229 -23.46 9.45 -10.84
N ALA A 230 -22.93 10.64 -11.20
CA ALA A 230 -21.66 10.75 -11.91
C ALA A 230 -20.49 10.06 -11.17
N GLY A 231 -20.41 10.23 -9.85
CA GLY A 231 -19.37 9.61 -9.02
C GLY A 231 -19.40 8.07 -9.10
N PHE A 232 -20.59 7.47 -9.08
CA PHE A 232 -20.72 6.01 -9.16
C PHE A 232 -20.52 5.46 -10.56
N ARG A 233 -21.03 6.16 -11.60
CA ARG A 233 -20.78 5.78 -13.00
C ARG A 233 -19.29 5.76 -13.32
N SER A 234 -18.54 6.78 -12.87
CA SER A 234 -17.09 6.81 -13.01
C SER A 234 -16.39 5.72 -12.16
N GLN A 235 -16.92 5.38 -10.98
CA GLN A 235 -16.42 4.24 -10.20
C GLN A 235 -16.59 2.91 -10.95
N LEU A 236 -17.76 2.67 -11.55
CA LEU A 236 -18.01 1.49 -12.37
C LEU A 236 -17.07 1.43 -13.58
N LEU A 237 -16.92 2.54 -14.31
CA LEU A 237 -16.00 2.61 -15.46
C LEU A 237 -14.57 2.27 -15.04
N GLY A 238 -14.06 2.90 -13.97
CA GLY A 238 -12.70 2.64 -13.50
C GLY A 238 -12.51 1.21 -12.99
N GLY A 239 -13.53 0.60 -12.37
CA GLY A 239 -13.52 -0.80 -11.97
C GLY A 239 -13.47 -1.76 -13.16
N ILE A 240 -14.27 -1.49 -14.20
CA ILE A 240 -14.27 -2.25 -15.46
C ILE A 240 -12.93 -2.11 -16.18
N ARG A 241 -12.40 -0.89 -16.32
CA ARG A 241 -11.08 -0.66 -16.95
C ARG A 241 -9.96 -1.39 -16.21
N TYR A 242 -9.97 -1.39 -14.88
CA TYR A 242 -9.01 -2.17 -14.09
C TYR A 242 -9.12 -3.67 -14.37
N ALA A 243 -10.34 -4.22 -14.26
CA ALA A 243 -10.60 -5.65 -14.46
C ALA A 243 -10.22 -6.11 -15.88
N ALA A 244 -10.53 -5.28 -16.89
CA ALA A 244 -10.22 -5.50 -18.30
C ALA A 244 -8.75 -5.19 -18.68
N LYS A 245 -7.88 -4.89 -17.71
CA LYS A 245 -6.46 -4.56 -17.93
C LYS A 245 -6.22 -3.35 -18.84
N ARG A 246 -7.17 -2.41 -18.86
CA ARG A 246 -7.06 -1.13 -19.58
C ARG A 246 -6.51 0.00 -18.71
N ALA A 247 -6.59 -0.16 -17.38
CA ALA A 247 -5.93 0.72 -16.42
C ALA A 247 -5.10 -0.10 -15.41
N GLN A 248 -3.98 0.45 -14.98
CA GLN A 248 -3.05 -0.16 -14.02
C GLN A 248 -3.30 0.38 -12.62
N ALA A 249 -3.24 -0.50 -11.62
CA ALA A 249 -3.36 -0.11 -10.21
C ALA A 249 -2.71 -1.16 -9.30
N ASP A 250 -2.09 -0.69 -8.21
CA ASP A 250 -1.62 -1.57 -7.14
C ASP A 250 -2.80 -2.04 -6.28
N CYS A 251 -3.23 -3.27 -6.53
CA CYS A 251 -4.31 -3.94 -5.79
C CYS A 251 -3.82 -4.98 -4.78
N ARG A 252 -2.54 -4.91 -4.38
CA ARG A 252 -2.05 -5.68 -3.23
C ARG A 252 -2.62 -5.12 -1.93
N PRO A 253 -2.93 -5.94 -0.92
CA PRO A 253 -3.34 -5.46 0.40
C PRO A 253 -2.32 -4.46 0.97
N GLU A 254 -2.82 -3.40 1.60
CA GLU A 254 -1.96 -2.34 2.15
C GLU A 254 -2.28 -2.14 3.63
N THR A 255 -1.27 -2.42 4.48
CA THR A 255 -1.37 -2.29 5.94
C THR A 255 -0.06 -1.77 6.54
N GLY A 256 -0.18 -1.02 7.64
CA GLY A 256 0.96 -0.54 8.43
C GLY A 256 1.67 0.69 7.86
N TYR A 257 1.03 1.45 6.96
CA TYR A 257 1.55 2.72 6.47
C TYR A 257 1.10 3.87 7.38
N THR A 258 2.05 4.77 7.66
CA THR A 258 1.82 6.06 8.31
C THR A 258 1.71 7.13 7.25
N THR A 259 0.68 7.96 7.35
CA THR A 259 0.49 9.10 6.44
C THR A 259 1.56 10.16 6.67
N LEU A 260 2.21 10.59 5.59
CA LEU A 260 3.07 11.79 5.56
C LEU A 260 2.32 13.00 4.99
N TYR A 261 1.48 12.79 3.99
CA TYR A 261 0.63 13.83 3.40
C TYR A 261 -0.72 13.26 2.95
N ASN A 262 -1.79 13.86 3.46
CA ASN A 262 -3.18 13.63 3.03
C ASN A 262 -3.99 14.94 3.05
N GLY A 263 -3.32 16.07 2.81
CA GLY A 263 -3.89 17.42 2.85
C GLY A 263 -3.25 18.33 3.89
N SER A 264 -2.65 17.77 4.95
CA SER A 264 -1.81 18.53 5.88
C SER A 264 -0.36 18.61 5.40
N THR A 265 0.22 19.80 5.42
CA THR A 265 1.65 20.04 5.14
C THR A 265 2.49 20.10 6.42
N THR A 266 1.93 19.74 7.58
CA THR A 266 2.71 19.64 8.83
C THR A 266 3.89 18.69 8.66
N GLY A 267 5.09 19.14 9.02
CA GLY A 267 6.33 18.36 8.86
C GLY A 267 6.93 18.41 7.45
N TRP A 268 6.39 19.23 6.56
CA TRP A 268 6.97 19.50 5.24
C TRP A 268 7.60 20.89 5.17
N ALA A 269 8.68 21.02 4.40
CA ALA A 269 9.36 22.27 4.12
C ALA A 269 9.62 22.42 2.62
N GLN A 270 9.66 23.66 2.15
CA GLN A 270 9.99 23.99 0.76
C GLN A 270 11.45 24.44 0.65
N SER A 271 12.13 23.96 -0.38
CA SER A 271 13.46 24.40 -0.81
C SER A 271 13.40 24.87 -2.27
N GLY A 272 14.07 25.97 -2.59
CA GLY A 272 14.03 26.58 -3.92
C GLY A 272 12.77 27.42 -4.24
N PRO A 273 12.74 28.09 -5.41
CA PRO A 273 11.68 29.02 -5.80
C PRO A 273 10.36 28.37 -6.26
N GLY A 274 10.39 27.09 -6.64
CA GLY A 274 9.18 26.30 -6.92
C GLY A 274 8.33 26.04 -5.69
N SER A 275 7.03 25.81 -5.87
CA SER A 275 6.15 25.40 -4.78
C SER A 275 5.00 24.52 -5.26
N PHE A 276 4.09 24.16 -4.35
CA PHE A 276 2.87 23.41 -4.63
C PHE A 276 1.66 24.15 -4.10
N THR A 277 0.61 24.25 -4.92
CA THR A 277 -0.74 24.55 -4.39
C THR A 277 -1.29 23.33 -3.68
N ASN A 278 -2.12 23.51 -2.66
CA ASN A 278 -2.72 22.42 -1.89
C ASN A 278 -4.23 22.58 -1.88
N SER A 279 -4.93 21.71 -2.61
CA SER A 279 -6.40 21.71 -2.71
C SER A 279 -6.93 20.29 -2.77
N ASP A 280 -8.00 20.00 -2.04
CA ASP A 280 -8.58 18.64 -1.91
C ASP A 280 -7.51 17.56 -1.66
N ALA A 281 -6.60 17.85 -0.73
CA ALA A 281 -5.47 16.98 -0.39
C ALA A 281 -4.63 16.54 -1.59
N THR A 282 -4.50 17.42 -2.58
CA THR A 282 -3.67 17.25 -3.77
C THR A 282 -2.71 18.43 -3.88
N LEU A 283 -1.42 18.11 -3.98
CA LEU A 283 -0.35 19.06 -4.24
C LEU A 283 -0.18 19.20 -5.75
N SER A 284 -0.28 20.40 -6.32
CA SER A 284 -0.02 20.65 -7.75
C SER A 284 1.12 21.63 -7.93
N SER A 285 2.11 21.28 -8.75
CA SER A 285 3.32 22.07 -8.98
C SER A 285 2.99 23.46 -9.55
N VAL A 286 3.69 24.49 -9.06
CA VAL A 286 3.61 25.86 -9.57
C VAL A 286 4.96 26.58 -9.44
N GLY A 287 5.29 27.43 -10.41
CA GLY A 287 6.57 28.14 -10.43
C GLY A 287 7.70 27.29 -11.00
N GLY A 288 8.95 27.53 -10.61
CA GLY A 288 10.12 26.84 -11.18
C GLY A 288 10.63 25.67 -10.32
N MET A 289 11.93 25.40 -10.43
CA MET A 289 12.62 24.34 -9.69
C MET A 289 12.42 24.46 -8.19
N GLY A 290 12.07 23.36 -7.53
CA GLY A 290 11.89 23.30 -6.09
C GLY A 290 11.80 21.87 -5.56
N LEU A 291 12.01 21.73 -4.26
CA LEU A 291 11.93 20.48 -3.54
C LEU A 291 11.03 20.67 -2.32
N PHE A 292 9.90 19.98 -2.30
CA PHE A 292 9.04 19.91 -1.12
C PHE A 292 9.36 18.64 -0.36
N TRP A 293 9.94 18.76 0.83
CA TRP A 293 10.54 17.63 1.54
C TRP A 293 10.03 17.50 2.96
N TYR A 294 9.98 16.26 3.46
CA TYR A 294 9.49 15.96 4.79
C TYR A 294 10.62 16.19 5.81
N ASN A 295 10.61 17.36 6.47
CA ASN A 295 11.70 17.80 7.34
C ASN A 295 11.61 17.29 8.78
N ALA A 296 10.48 16.70 9.18
CA ALA A 296 10.27 16.27 10.55
C ALA A 296 11.14 15.07 10.95
N LYS A 297 11.60 14.27 9.98
CA LYS A 297 12.31 13.02 10.26
C LYS A 297 13.12 12.52 9.04
N GLN A 298 14.27 11.90 9.32
CA GLN A 298 15.02 11.09 8.37
C GLN A 298 14.60 9.62 8.42
N TYR A 299 14.75 8.93 7.30
CA TYR A 299 14.39 7.53 7.13
C TYR A 299 15.60 6.73 6.66
N THR A 300 15.63 5.45 7.03
CA THR A 300 16.69 4.51 6.68
C THR A 300 16.14 3.39 5.80
N SER A 301 15.46 2.41 6.41
CA SER A 301 14.79 1.32 5.69
C SER A 301 13.27 1.46 5.79
N TYR A 302 12.60 1.56 4.65
CA TYR A 302 11.19 1.89 4.54
C TYR A 302 10.62 1.58 3.15
N SER A 303 9.31 1.38 3.09
CA SER A 303 8.52 1.46 1.86
C SER A 303 7.79 2.80 1.85
N LEU A 304 8.14 3.68 0.90
CA LEU A 304 7.44 4.93 0.63
C LEU A 304 6.45 4.69 -0.49
N LYS A 305 5.20 5.09 -0.33
CA LYS A 305 4.25 5.18 -1.43
C LYS A 305 3.79 6.61 -1.65
N ALA A 306 3.68 6.99 -2.92
CA ALA A 306 3.17 8.29 -3.34
C ALA A 306 2.33 8.13 -4.61
N ASP A 307 1.17 8.79 -4.63
CA ASP A 307 0.33 8.83 -5.80
C ASP A 307 0.66 10.11 -6.58
N TRP A 308 0.88 9.98 -7.89
CA TRP A 308 1.28 11.08 -8.75
C TRP A 308 0.51 11.07 -10.08
N LYS A 309 0.40 12.24 -10.71
CA LYS A 309 -0.22 12.41 -12.03
C LYS A 309 0.49 13.52 -12.81
N LEU A 310 0.81 13.24 -14.06
CA LEU A 310 1.30 14.25 -15.02
C LEU A 310 0.16 14.81 -15.87
N THR A 311 0.31 16.06 -16.30
CA THR A 311 -0.47 16.65 -17.39
C THR A 311 0.41 16.82 -18.61
N GLY A 312 0.04 16.19 -19.73
CA GLY A 312 0.84 16.26 -20.96
C GLY A 312 2.25 15.68 -20.78
N ASP A 313 3.20 16.26 -21.49
CA ASP A 313 4.62 15.96 -21.33
C ASP A 313 5.20 16.87 -20.24
N SER A 314 5.60 16.28 -19.12
CA SER A 314 6.05 17.02 -17.93
C SER A 314 7.06 16.19 -17.16
N ASN A 315 7.98 16.89 -16.50
CA ASN A 315 9.07 16.30 -15.74
C ASN A 315 8.92 16.55 -14.23
N SER A 316 9.19 15.53 -13.44
CA SER A 316 9.28 15.58 -11.98
C SER A 316 10.04 14.36 -11.45
N GLY A 317 10.12 14.23 -10.13
CA GLY A 317 10.70 13.09 -9.46
C GLY A 317 10.41 13.05 -7.98
N ILE A 318 10.70 11.89 -7.37
CA ILE A 318 10.72 11.72 -5.92
C ILE A 318 12.16 11.47 -5.48
N PHE A 319 12.66 12.31 -4.58
CA PHE A 319 14.00 12.20 -4.02
C PHE A 319 14.01 11.39 -2.72
N VAL A 320 15.03 10.55 -2.57
CA VAL A 320 15.34 9.79 -1.35
C VAL A 320 16.82 9.90 -0.98
N GLY A 321 17.15 9.75 0.30
CA GLY A 321 18.55 9.60 0.73
C GLY A 321 19.40 10.86 0.62
N PHE A 322 18.83 12.03 0.88
CA PHE A 322 19.61 13.29 0.89
C PHE A 322 19.68 13.90 2.29
N PRO A 323 20.76 14.65 2.60
CA PRO A 323 20.86 15.40 3.85
C PRO A 323 19.92 16.62 3.84
N ASN A 324 19.87 17.39 4.93
CA ASN A 324 19.02 18.57 4.99
C ASN A 324 19.39 19.56 3.86
N PRO A 325 18.47 19.87 2.91
CA PRO A 325 18.77 20.71 1.77
C PRO A 325 18.78 22.22 2.09
N GLY A 326 18.28 22.62 3.26
CA GLY A 326 18.02 24.04 3.55
C GLY A 326 17.21 24.68 2.43
N ASN A 327 17.73 25.76 1.85
CA ASN A 327 17.10 26.48 0.74
C ASN A 327 17.67 26.13 -0.65
N ASP A 328 18.62 25.18 -0.74
CA ASP A 328 19.19 24.73 -2.01
C ASP A 328 18.64 23.35 -2.41
N PRO A 329 17.68 23.29 -3.37
CA PRO A 329 17.11 22.02 -3.80
C PRO A 329 18.14 21.13 -4.50
N ASN A 330 19.26 21.68 -5.00
CA ASN A 330 20.31 20.90 -5.66
C ASN A 330 21.05 19.97 -4.70
N VAL A 331 20.91 20.15 -3.37
CA VAL A 331 21.45 19.18 -2.40
C VAL A 331 20.85 17.80 -2.62
N ALA A 332 19.55 17.70 -2.88
CA ALA A 332 18.91 16.42 -3.16
C ALA A 332 19.36 15.81 -4.50
N VAL A 333 19.53 16.65 -5.53
CA VAL A 333 20.06 16.25 -6.85
C VAL A 333 21.49 15.72 -6.75
N ASN A 334 22.34 16.42 -6.01
CA ASN A 334 23.76 16.14 -5.94
C ASN A 334 24.11 15.03 -4.95
N GLN A 335 23.29 14.79 -3.92
CA GLN A 335 23.63 13.90 -2.82
C GLN A 335 22.58 12.80 -2.52
N GLY A 336 21.37 12.89 -3.08
CA GLY A 336 20.32 11.87 -2.96
C GLY A 336 20.14 11.03 -4.21
N TYR A 337 18.97 10.42 -4.38
CA TYR A 337 18.58 9.74 -5.62
C TYR A 337 17.18 10.15 -6.02
N GLU A 338 17.03 10.50 -7.29
CA GLU A 338 15.74 10.80 -7.90
C GLU A 338 15.16 9.55 -8.55
N ILE A 339 13.95 9.19 -8.13
CA ILE A 339 13.09 8.26 -8.82
C ILE A 339 12.27 9.09 -9.79
N GLN A 340 12.58 8.94 -11.07
CA GLN A 340 12.15 9.88 -12.10
C GLN A 340 10.67 9.71 -12.48
N ILE A 341 10.02 10.81 -12.85
CA ILE A 341 8.66 10.89 -13.40
C ILE A 341 8.73 11.71 -14.69
N ASP A 342 8.93 11.00 -15.80
CA ASP A 342 8.95 11.56 -17.15
C ASP A 342 8.80 10.39 -18.13
N ALA A 343 7.75 10.35 -18.96
CA ALA A 343 7.53 9.19 -19.83
C ALA A 343 8.34 9.25 -21.14
N THR A 344 8.79 10.44 -21.55
CA THR A 344 9.26 10.72 -22.92
C THR A 344 10.77 10.93 -23.02
N ASP A 345 11.46 11.13 -21.89
CA ASP A 345 12.92 11.24 -21.85
C ASP A 345 13.62 9.89 -22.20
N THR A 346 14.92 9.99 -22.41
CA THR A 346 15.90 8.92 -22.58
C THR A 346 15.78 7.82 -21.51
N ALA A 347 16.19 6.59 -21.86
CA ALA A 347 15.95 5.41 -21.05
C ALA A 347 16.52 5.49 -19.62
N ASP A 348 17.65 6.18 -19.41
CA ASP A 348 18.28 6.39 -18.10
C ASP A 348 17.66 7.54 -17.27
N ARG A 349 16.64 8.21 -17.83
CA ARG A 349 15.93 9.38 -17.26
C ARG A 349 14.42 9.30 -17.45
N THR A 350 13.90 8.11 -17.73
CA THR A 350 12.47 7.90 -17.89
C THR A 350 11.82 7.48 -16.57
N THR A 351 10.49 7.46 -16.54
CA THR A 351 9.65 7.09 -15.40
C THR A 351 10.13 5.78 -14.77
N GLY A 352 10.49 5.81 -13.48
CA GLY A 352 10.94 4.66 -12.71
C GLY A 352 12.45 4.42 -12.77
N SER A 353 13.19 5.18 -13.57
CA SER A 353 14.65 5.19 -13.52
C SER A 353 15.15 5.78 -12.19
N ILE A 354 16.36 5.38 -11.80
CA ILE A 354 17.17 6.14 -10.86
C ILE A 354 17.95 7.13 -11.70
N TYR A 355 17.55 8.40 -11.69
CA TYR A 355 17.92 9.41 -12.69
C TYR A 355 19.44 9.47 -12.94
N GLY A 356 19.88 9.10 -14.14
CA GLY A 356 21.29 9.12 -14.54
C GLY A 356 22.17 8.01 -13.94
N PHE A 357 21.61 7.10 -13.12
CA PHE A 357 22.32 5.97 -12.51
C PHE A 357 21.88 4.62 -13.04
N LYS A 358 20.56 4.41 -13.19
CA LYS A 358 20.02 3.13 -13.67
C LYS A 358 18.67 3.31 -14.36
N SER A 359 18.62 2.94 -15.64
CA SER A 359 17.39 2.84 -16.41
C SER A 359 16.38 1.88 -15.76
N ALA A 360 15.09 2.18 -15.93
CA ALA A 360 14.02 1.24 -15.59
C ALA A 360 14.03 0.04 -16.56
N ASP A 361 13.45 -1.08 -16.14
CA ASP A 361 12.99 -2.10 -17.07
C ASP A 361 11.86 -1.50 -17.91
N LEU A 362 12.18 -1.13 -19.15
CA LEU A 362 11.25 -0.43 -20.04
C LEU A 362 10.01 -1.27 -20.36
N ALA A 363 10.14 -2.59 -20.49
CA ALA A 363 9.00 -3.45 -20.77
C ALA A 363 8.06 -3.52 -19.57
N ALA A 364 8.61 -3.67 -18.36
CA ALA A 364 7.82 -3.65 -17.13
C ALA A 364 7.18 -2.27 -16.89
N ARG A 365 7.92 -1.20 -17.18
CA ARG A 365 7.46 0.19 -17.08
C ARG A 365 6.30 0.46 -18.03
N ASP A 366 6.47 0.18 -19.31
CA ASP A 366 5.46 0.44 -20.34
C ASP A 366 4.17 -0.37 -20.06
N ALA A 367 4.29 -1.58 -19.52
CA ALA A 367 3.15 -2.40 -19.13
C ALA A 367 2.42 -1.89 -17.86
N ALA A 368 3.11 -1.13 -17.01
CA ALA A 368 2.60 -0.69 -15.70
C ALA A 368 2.20 0.79 -15.65
N LEU A 369 2.72 1.63 -16.55
CA LEU A 369 2.49 3.07 -16.56
C LEU A 369 1.13 3.41 -17.14
N ASN A 370 0.30 4.13 -16.37
CA ASN A 370 -0.88 4.81 -16.91
C ASN A 370 -0.46 6.10 -17.62
N PRO A 371 -1.13 6.50 -18.72
CA PRO A 371 -0.78 7.68 -19.51
C PRO A 371 -0.96 8.99 -18.72
N PRO A 372 -0.38 10.12 -19.21
CA PRO A 372 -0.68 11.44 -18.67
C PRO A 372 -2.20 11.70 -18.60
N GLY A 373 -2.65 12.40 -17.56
CA GLY A 373 -4.06 12.53 -17.22
C GLY A 373 -4.57 11.50 -16.22
N GLU A 374 -3.88 10.35 -16.10
CA GLU A 374 -4.22 9.30 -15.15
C GLU A 374 -3.26 9.25 -13.94
N TRP A 375 -3.78 8.74 -12.83
CA TRP A 375 -3.00 8.59 -11.61
C TRP A 375 -2.16 7.32 -11.66
N ASN A 376 -0.95 7.44 -11.13
CA ASN A 376 -0.01 6.35 -10.93
C ASN A 376 0.39 6.32 -9.46
N THR A 377 0.78 5.15 -8.95
CA THR A 377 1.37 4.99 -7.63
C THR A 377 2.79 4.48 -7.79
N TYR A 378 3.74 5.17 -7.16
CA TYR A 378 5.02 4.55 -6.82
C TYR A 378 4.96 3.88 -5.45
N GLU A 379 5.60 2.72 -5.36
CA GLU A 379 6.18 2.19 -4.13
C GLU A 379 7.70 2.17 -4.28
N ILE A 380 8.39 2.91 -3.42
CA ILE A 380 9.85 3.01 -3.37
C ILE A 380 10.28 2.31 -2.08
N LEU A 381 10.85 1.12 -2.22
CA LEU A 381 11.37 0.34 -1.12
C LEU A 381 12.87 0.58 -0.99
N VAL A 382 13.26 1.19 0.13
CA VAL A 382 14.64 1.44 0.51
C VAL A 382 15.02 0.47 1.62
N GLU A 383 16.07 -0.32 1.40
CA GLU A 383 16.60 -1.29 2.36
C GLU A 383 18.13 -1.24 2.34
N GLY A 384 18.72 -0.67 3.41
CA GLY A 384 20.12 -0.28 3.40
C GLY A 384 20.43 0.60 2.19
N GLN A 385 21.38 0.19 1.35
CA GLN A 385 21.79 0.91 0.14
C GLN A 385 21.05 0.47 -1.14
N ARG A 386 19.95 -0.28 -1.03
CA ARG A 386 19.16 -0.75 -2.19
C ARG A 386 17.85 0.01 -2.33
N ILE A 387 17.52 0.43 -3.55
CA ILE A 387 16.23 1.00 -3.94
C ILE A 387 15.53 0.01 -4.89
N ARG A 388 14.31 -0.38 -4.55
CA ARG A 388 13.39 -1.06 -5.48
C ARG A 388 12.21 -0.15 -5.76
N VAL A 389 11.93 0.08 -7.05
CA VAL A 389 10.83 0.93 -7.51
C VAL A 389 9.76 0.04 -8.11
N TYR A 390 8.56 0.10 -7.55
CA TYR A 390 7.36 -0.49 -8.13
C TYR A 390 6.45 0.62 -8.65
N LEU A 391 5.99 0.46 -9.89
CA LEU A 391 5.01 1.33 -10.52
C LEU A 391 3.70 0.55 -10.63
N ASN A 392 2.63 1.07 -10.02
CA ASN A 392 1.31 0.43 -9.98
C ASN A 392 1.35 -1.06 -9.57
N GLY A 393 2.28 -1.41 -8.68
CA GLY A 393 2.48 -2.76 -8.15
C GLY A 393 3.48 -3.62 -8.91
N SER A 394 3.94 -3.21 -10.09
CA SER A 394 4.95 -3.92 -10.89
C SER A 394 6.35 -3.41 -10.59
N LEU A 395 7.31 -4.31 -10.33
CA LEU A 395 8.71 -3.94 -10.15
C LEU A 395 9.27 -3.42 -11.48
N VAL A 396 9.77 -2.18 -11.50
CA VAL A 396 10.34 -1.54 -12.70
C VAL A 396 11.81 -1.16 -12.53
N ASN A 397 12.33 -1.14 -11.28
CA ASN A 397 13.75 -0.89 -11.06
C ASN A 397 14.23 -1.54 -9.75
N ASP A 398 15.49 -1.95 -9.75
CA ASP A 398 16.16 -2.59 -8.63
C ASP A 398 17.62 -2.15 -8.62
N PHE A 399 17.90 -1.06 -7.92
CA PHE A 399 19.18 -0.38 -7.89
C PHE A 399 19.87 -0.60 -6.56
N THR A 400 21.19 -0.79 -6.58
CA THR A 400 22.02 -0.80 -5.37
C THR A 400 23.05 0.31 -5.49
N ASN A 401 23.04 1.23 -4.53
CA ASN A 401 24.03 2.29 -4.45
C ASN A 401 25.41 1.70 -4.12
N THR A 402 26.41 2.07 -4.93
CA THR A 402 27.83 1.77 -4.72
C THR A 402 28.70 3.02 -4.59
N ASP A 403 28.12 4.21 -4.70
CA ASP A 403 28.81 5.49 -4.54
C ASP A 403 28.99 5.79 -3.03
N PRO A 404 30.24 5.83 -2.53
CA PRO A 404 30.51 6.12 -1.12
C PRO A 404 30.15 7.56 -0.71
N ASN A 405 29.89 8.46 -1.66
CA ASN A 405 29.53 9.85 -1.39
C ASN A 405 28.02 10.09 -1.30
N ARG A 406 27.19 9.06 -1.55
CA ARG A 406 25.73 9.11 -1.41
C ARG A 406 25.26 8.08 -0.39
N ASN A 407 24.25 8.41 0.41
CA ASN A 407 23.70 7.52 1.43
C ASN A 407 22.18 7.47 1.29
N LEU A 408 21.56 6.29 1.40
CA LEU A 408 20.09 6.19 1.37
C LEU A 408 19.41 6.53 2.70
N ASP A 409 20.19 6.60 3.78
CA ASP A 409 19.74 7.21 5.03
C ASP A 409 19.59 8.72 4.83
N GLY A 410 18.36 9.24 4.94
CA GLY A 410 18.13 10.66 4.73
C GLY A 410 16.66 11.04 4.62
N TYR A 411 16.43 12.20 3.99
CA TYR A 411 15.10 12.74 3.81
C TYR A 411 14.41 12.22 2.55
N ILE A 412 13.11 12.46 2.48
CA ILE A 412 12.24 12.18 1.33
C ILE A 412 11.71 13.52 0.83
N GLY A 413 11.64 13.71 -0.49
CA GLY A 413 11.06 14.91 -1.08
C GLY A 413 10.44 14.66 -2.45
N ILE A 414 9.54 15.55 -2.85
CA ILE A 414 8.92 15.57 -4.18
C ILE A 414 9.40 16.82 -4.93
N GLN A 415 9.65 16.66 -6.22
CA GLN A 415 10.23 17.71 -7.05
C GLN A 415 9.14 18.51 -7.76
N ASN A 416 9.34 19.83 -7.80
CA ASN A 416 8.81 20.68 -8.85
C ASN A 416 9.97 21.02 -9.79
N HIS A 417 9.84 20.77 -11.10
CA HIS A 417 10.94 20.88 -12.04
C HIS A 417 10.97 22.26 -12.73
N GLY A 418 10.09 22.50 -13.71
CA GLY A 418 10.02 23.73 -14.48
C GLY A 418 8.62 24.36 -14.47
N ALA A 419 8.54 25.64 -14.83
CA ALA A 419 7.26 26.36 -14.84
C ALA A 419 6.23 25.88 -15.86
N ALA A 420 6.67 25.10 -16.85
CA ALA A 420 5.78 24.42 -17.79
C ALA A 420 5.35 23.03 -17.30
N ASP A 421 6.08 22.44 -16.34
CA ASP A 421 5.85 21.09 -15.86
C ASP A 421 4.68 21.05 -14.86
N GLN A 422 3.69 20.22 -15.18
CA GLN A 422 2.48 20.08 -14.40
C GLN A 422 2.39 18.67 -13.83
N VAL A 423 2.74 18.56 -12.54
CA VAL A 423 2.67 17.33 -11.76
C VAL A 423 1.79 17.56 -10.54
N ALA A 424 0.97 16.55 -10.24
CA ALA A 424 0.22 16.47 -9.00
C ALA A 424 0.70 15.31 -8.14
N PHE A 425 0.74 15.51 -6.83
CA PHE A 425 1.03 14.47 -5.83
C PHE A 425 -0.07 14.42 -4.78
N ARG A 426 -0.38 13.23 -4.29
CA ARG A 426 -1.24 13.05 -3.11
C ARG A 426 -0.96 11.75 -2.40
N ASN A 427 -1.59 11.59 -1.24
CA ASN A 427 -1.57 10.34 -0.47
C ASN A 427 -0.15 9.82 -0.28
N ILE A 428 0.74 10.62 0.29
CA ILE A 428 2.13 10.22 0.52
C ILE A 428 2.18 9.53 1.88
N ARG A 429 2.70 8.31 1.91
CA ARG A 429 2.67 7.46 3.10
C ARG A 429 3.91 6.59 3.17
N VAL A 430 4.37 6.29 4.37
CA VAL A 430 5.59 5.52 4.61
C VAL A 430 5.32 4.37 5.57
N LYS A 431 5.94 3.24 5.29
CA LYS A 431 6.01 2.08 6.17
C LYS A 431 7.47 1.77 6.44
N GLU A 432 7.96 2.19 7.60
CA GLU A 432 9.32 1.89 8.02
C GLU A 432 9.49 0.37 8.19
N SER A 433 10.57 -0.15 7.63
CA SER A 433 10.93 -1.58 7.62
C SER A 433 12.39 -1.67 8.07
N GLY A 434 12.64 -1.49 9.37
CA GLY A 434 13.99 -1.36 9.92
C GLY A 434 14.13 -0.20 10.92
N GLY A 435 13.18 0.74 10.91
CA GLY A 435 12.71 1.38 12.15
C GLY A 435 11.65 0.48 12.76
N THR A 436 11.75 0.18 14.04
CA THR A 436 10.73 -0.56 14.81
C THR A 436 9.31 -0.08 14.47
N GLN A 437 8.53 -0.87 13.74
CA GLN A 437 7.20 -1.21 14.27
C GLN A 437 7.46 -1.61 15.73
N PRO A 438 6.71 -1.12 16.73
CA PRO A 438 6.85 -1.68 18.07
C PRO A 438 6.55 -3.16 17.93
N ALA A 439 7.62 -3.96 17.81
CA ALA A 439 7.49 -5.39 17.82
C ALA A 439 6.80 -5.65 19.15
N THR A 440 5.65 -6.30 19.09
CA THR A 440 4.94 -6.65 20.32
C THR A 440 5.96 -7.41 21.16
N ASN A 441 6.28 -6.89 22.36
CA ASN A 441 7.14 -7.61 23.27
C ASN A 441 6.40 -8.91 23.62
N LEU A 442 6.79 -10.00 22.98
CA LEU A 442 6.17 -11.31 23.08
C LEU A 442 6.31 -11.87 24.50
N ALA A 443 7.30 -11.39 25.26
CA ALA A 443 7.53 -11.76 26.65
C ALA A 443 6.68 -10.95 27.64
N LEU A 444 6.09 -9.81 27.22
CA LEU A 444 5.36 -8.91 28.13
C LEU A 444 4.23 -9.65 28.85
N ASN A 445 4.28 -9.63 30.18
CA ASN A 445 3.33 -10.28 31.09
C ASN A 445 3.14 -11.78 30.85
N LYS A 446 4.12 -12.45 30.23
CA LYS A 446 4.10 -13.89 30.04
C LYS A 446 4.62 -14.64 31.26
N PRO A 447 4.26 -15.93 31.41
CA PRO A 447 4.83 -16.78 32.46
C PRO A 447 6.36 -16.85 32.34
N ALA A 448 7.05 -16.39 33.38
CA ALA A 448 8.50 -16.47 33.49
C ALA A 448 8.90 -17.35 34.69
N THR A 449 9.92 -18.18 34.50
CA THR A 449 10.52 -19.00 35.55
C THR A 449 12.03 -18.82 35.55
N ALA A 450 12.68 -19.09 36.67
CA ALA A 450 14.13 -18.98 36.80
C ALA A 450 14.69 -20.15 37.61
N SER A 451 15.99 -20.41 37.47
CA SER A 451 16.70 -21.42 38.28
C SER A 451 16.69 -21.10 39.77
N SER A 452 16.67 -19.81 40.12
CA SER A 452 16.58 -19.33 41.48
C SER A 452 16.12 -17.87 41.53
N VAL A 453 15.80 -17.41 42.74
CA VAL A 453 15.58 -16.00 43.05
C VAL A 453 16.42 -15.63 44.28
N GLU A 454 17.03 -14.44 44.31
CA GLU A 454 17.80 -13.94 45.45
C GLU A 454 16.91 -13.84 46.71
N SER A 455 15.67 -13.38 46.52
CA SER A 455 14.62 -13.39 47.54
C SER A 455 13.25 -13.28 46.86
N ALA A 456 12.16 -13.41 47.65
CA ALA A 456 10.79 -13.23 47.15
C ALA A 456 10.52 -11.84 46.55
N ALA A 457 11.36 -10.84 46.86
CA ALA A 457 11.23 -9.49 46.32
C ALA A 457 11.70 -9.35 44.86
N TYR A 458 12.44 -10.33 44.33
CA TYR A 458 13.04 -10.28 42.98
C TYR A 458 12.61 -11.47 42.10
N PRO A 459 11.31 -11.67 41.88
CA PRO A 459 10.79 -12.81 41.13
C PRO A 459 11.14 -12.74 39.64
N ALA A 460 11.12 -13.88 38.94
CA ALA A 460 11.35 -13.94 37.49
C ALA A 460 10.35 -13.08 36.69
N SER A 461 9.11 -12.96 37.18
CA SER A 461 8.07 -12.12 36.55
C SER A 461 8.44 -10.64 36.48
N ALA A 462 9.30 -10.16 37.38
CA ALA A 462 9.73 -8.77 37.42
C ALA A 462 10.70 -8.39 36.29
N ALA A 463 11.20 -9.35 35.50
CA ALA A 463 11.98 -9.05 34.29
C ALA A 463 11.09 -8.91 33.05
N VAL A 464 9.81 -9.28 33.11
CA VAL A 464 8.92 -9.33 31.93
C VAL A 464 7.66 -8.45 32.08
N ASP A 465 7.69 -7.52 33.04
CA ASP A 465 6.59 -6.60 33.37
C ASP A 465 6.73 -5.21 32.70
N ALA A 466 7.78 -5.02 31.90
CA ALA A 466 8.17 -3.76 31.25
C ALA A 466 8.43 -2.58 32.22
N SER A 467 8.82 -2.88 33.46
CA SER A 467 9.25 -1.87 34.44
C SER A 467 10.78 -1.88 34.57
N THR A 468 11.38 -0.69 34.60
CA THR A 468 12.81 -0.52 34.88
C THR A 468 13.11 -0.31 36.37
N THR A 469 12.09 -0.41 37.22
CA THR A 469 12.20 -0.22 38.68
C THR A 469 12.03 -1.51 39.48
N THR A 470 11.56 -2.56 38.82
CA THR A 470 11.45 -3.94 39.34
C THR A 470 12.46 -4.82 38.60
N ARG A 471 12.93 -5.90 39.22
CA ARG A 471 13.97 -6.76 38.63
C ARG A 471 13.84 -8.21 39.08
N TRP A 472 14.24 -9.13 38.20
CA TRP A 472 14.63 -10.47 38.62
C TRP A 472 16.07 -10.46 39.12
N SER A 473 16.37 -11.26 40.15
CA SER A 473 17.72 -11.47 40.66
C SER A 473 17.94 -12.93 41.00
N SER A 474 19.06 -13.53 40.61
CA SER A 474 19.38 -14.93 40.91
C SER A 474 20.12 -15.11 42.25
N ALA A 475 20.25 -16.35 42.70
CA ALA A 475 21.25 -16.74 43.68
C ALA A 475 22.68 -16.44 43.18
N PHE A 476 23.62 -16.27 44.11
CA PHE A 476 24.98 -15.77 43.82
C PHE A 476 25.92 -16.92 43.44
N SER A 477 25.57 -17.66 42.40
CA SER A 477 26.33 -18.79 41.87
C SER A 477 26.21 -18.87 40.35
N ASP A 478 27.08 -19.65 39.72
CA ASP A 478 27.07 -19.94 38.28
C ASP A 478 26.89 -21.45 38.07
N PRO A 479 26.10 -21.90 37.07
CA PRO A 479 25.25 -21.11 36.19
C PRO A 479 23.89 -20.75 36.81
N GLN A 480 23.22 -19.73 36.28
CA GLN A 480 21.81 -19.40 36.59
C GLN A 480 21.06 -19.06 35.30
N TRP A 481 19.75 -19.18 35.30
CA TRP A 481 18.93 -18.86 34.14
C TRP A 481 17.58 -18.26 34.49
N ILE A 482 17.05 -17.48 33.56
CA ILE A 482 15.65 -17.04 33.49
C ILE A 482 15.09 -17.42 32.12
N GLN A 483 13.84 -17.88 32.08
CA GLN A 483 13.14 -18.20 30.84
C GLN A 483 11.72 -17.65 30.83
N VAL A 484 11.17 -17.48 29.63
CA VAL A 484 9.78 -17.05 29.39
C VAL A 484 9.07 -18.03 28.45
N ASP A 485 7.82 -18.38 28.76
CA ASP A 485 6.89 -19.08 27.86
C ASP A 485 6.08 -18.06 27.06
N LEU A 486 6.32 -17.95 25.75
CA LEU A 486 5.62 -16.99 24.90
C LEU A 486 4.12 -17.33 24.71
N GLY A 487 3.70 -18.56 25.05
CA GLY A 487 2.33 -19.06 24.98
C GLY A 487 1.93 -19.62 23.61
N ALA A 488 2.72 -19.37 22.57
CA ALA A 488 2.59 -19.95 21.23
C ALA A 488 3.99 -20.04 20.58
N THR A 489 4.08 -20.69 19.43
CA THR A 489 5.32 -20.70 18.63
C THR A 489 5.39 -19.42 17.81
N TYR A 490 6.50 -18.70 17.92
CA TYR A 490 6.80 -17.48 17.17
C TYR A 490 8.15 -17.61 16.46
N THR A 491 8.33 -16.86 15.38
CA THR A 491 9.65 -16.63 14.81
C THR A 491 10.26 -15.41 15.47
N ILE A 492 11.20 -15.61 16.39
CA ILE A 492 11.85 -14.51 17.12
C ILE A 492 12.99 -13.92 16.29
N ASN A 493 13.14 -12.59 16.33
CA ASN A 493 14.17 -11.87 15.60
C ASN A 493 15.05 -10.94 16.47
N ARG A 494 14.62 -10.62 17.70
CA ARG A 494 15.36 -9.77 18.63
C ARG A 494 15.10 -10.17 20.09
N VAL A 495 16.14 -10.13 20.91
CA VAL A 495 16.06 -10.24 22.37
C VAL A 495 16.78 -9.03 22.96
N ARG A 496 16.08 -8.24 23.78
CA ARG A 496 16.66 -7.06 24.44
C ARG A 496 16.69 -7.30 25.94
N LEU A 497 17.84 -7.05 26.55
CA LEU A 497 18.08 -7.20 27.98
C LEU A 497 18.51 -5.86 28.56
N VAL A 498 17.96 -5.52 29.72
CA VAL A 498 18.47 -4.41 30.53
C VAL A 498 18.93 -4.97 31.86
N TRP A 499 20.24 -5.03 32.04
CA TRP A 499 20.87 -5.50 33.27
C TRP A 499 20.84 -4.43 34.37
N GLU A 500 20.84 -4.92 35.62
CA GLU A 500 21.20 -4.10 36.77
C GLU A 500 22.74 -3.96 36.88
N ALA A 501 23.27 -3.28 37.89
CA ALA A 501 24.69 -3.25 38.19
C ALA A 501 25.32 -4.66 38.31
N ALA A 502 24.56 -5.67 38.74
CA ALA A 502 24.94 -7.08 38.67
C ALA A 502 24.45 -7.75 37.37
N TYR A 503 25.40 -8.19 36.53
CA TYR A 503 25.13 -8.69 35.18
C TYR A 503 25.96 -9.92 34.82
N GLY A 504 25.62 -10.58 33.71
CA GLY A 504 26.41 -11.67 33.15
C GLY A 504 27.53 -11.17 32.25
N SER A 505 28.78 -11.44 32.60
CA SER A 505 29.93 -11.21 31.71
C SER A 505 30.01 -12.27 30.59
N ALA A 506 29.39 -13.44 30.80
CA ALA A 506 29.13 -14.41 29.74
C ALA A 506 27.77 -15.08 29.94
N TYR A 507 26.99 -15.19 28.87
CA TYR A 507 25.68 -15.83 28.86
C TYR A 507 25.29 -16.31 27.46
N GLN A 508 24.25 -17.14 27.39
CA GLN A 508 23.69 -17.63 26.13
C GLN A 508 22.22 -17.25 26.02
N ILE A 509 21.80 -16.88 24.82
CA ILE A 509 20.39 -16.81 24.44
C ILE A 509 20.03 -18.17 23.86
N GLN A 510 19.10 -18.86 24.49
CA GLN A 510 18.67 -20.20 24.10
C GLN A 510 17.18 -20.22 23.77
N THR A 511 16.80 -21.06 22.82
CA THR A 511 15.42 -21.25 22.37
C THR A 511 14.99 -22.71 22.54
N SER A 512 13.70 -22.92 22.75
CA SER A 512 13.12 -24.25 22.87
C SER A 512 11.65 -24.29 22.43
N PRO A 513 11.23 -25.29 21.63
CA PRO A 513 9.81 -25.48 21.32
C PRO A 513 9.00 -26.05 22.50
N ASN A 514 9.66 -26.68 23.49
CA ASN A 514 8.99 -27.47 24.53
C ASN A 514 9.42 -27.12 25.98
N GLY A 515 10.34 -26.17 26.16
CA GLY A 515 10.81 -25.72 27.47
C GLY A 515 11.79 -26.65 28.17
N THR A 516 12.16 -27.79 27.55
CA THR A 516 13.05 -28.80 28.15
C THR A 516 14.30 -29.06 27.31
N THR A 517 14.18 -29.08 25.98
CA THR A 517 15.31 -29.26 25.05
C THR A 517 15.70 -27.92 24.45
N TRP A 518 16.94 -27.49 24.68
CA TRP A 518 17.38 -26.13 24.38
C TRP A 518 18.43 -26.10 23.26
N THR A 519 18.30 -25.13 22.36
CA THR A 519 19.30 -24.81 21.32
C THR A 519 19.86 -23.42 21.59
N THR A 520 21.19 -23.26 21.48
CA THR A 520 21.83 -21.95 21.63
C THR A 520 21.66 -21.13 20.36
N ALA A 521 20.91 -20.04 20.45
CA ALA A 521 20.72 -19.07 19.36
C ALA A 521 21.88 -18.07 19.28
N ARG A 522 22.46 -17.68 20.42
CA ARG A 522 23.61 -16.77 20.50
C ARG A 522 24.41 -17.01 21.78
N SER A 523 25.74 -16.88 21.71
CA SER A 523 26.63 -16.85 22.89
C SER A 523 27.27 -15.48 23.00
N ILE A 524 27.29 -14.93 24.22
CA ILE A 524 27.87 -13.63 24.56
C ILE A 524 28.99 -13.88 25.57
N THR A 525 30.14 -13.26 25.34
CA THR A 525 31.31 -13.27 26.23
C THR A 525 31.89 -11.87 26.32
N GLY A 526 32.38 -11.47 27.49
CA GLY A 526 32.90 -10.12 27.70
C GLY A 526 31.79 -9.05 27.77
N GLY A 527 30.60 -9.42 28.23
CA GLY A 527 29.50 -8.48 28.47
C GLY A 527 29.93 -7.36 29.43
N ASN A 528 29.37 -6.17 29.24
CA ASN A 528 29.69 -4.95 29.98
C ASN A 528 28.54 -4.46 30.88
N GLY A 529 27.43 -5.21 30.94
CA GLY A 529 26.21 -4.82 31.66
C GLY A 529 25.43 -3.74 30.91
N GLY A 530 24.48 -3.09 31.59
CA GLY A 530 23.62 -2.10 30.95
C GLY A 530 22.64 -2.74 29.95
N GLU A 531 22.48 -2.14 28.77
CA GLU A 531 21.57 -2.64 27.74
C GLU A 531 22.29 -3.52 26.72
N ASP A 532 21.77 -4.73 26.53
CA ASP A 532 22.17 -5.63 25.45
C ASP A 532 21.01 -5.79 24.45
N ASP A 533 21.21 -5.28 23.23
CA ASP A 533 20.23 -5.41 22.14
C ASP A 533 20.68 -6.47 21.11
N ASN A 534 20.12 -7.67 21.22
CA ASN A 534 20.50 -8.82 20.40
C ASN A 534 19.53 -8.98 19.22
N THR A 535 19.84 -8.33 18.10
CA THR A 535 19.07 -8.41 16.85
C THR A 535 19.55 -9.54 15.91
N GLY A 536 18.84 -9.74 14.79
CA GLY A 536 19.23 -10.70 13.75
C GLY A 536 19.08 -12.17 14.16
N LEU A 537 18.25 -12.45 15.16
CA LEU A 537 17.87 -13.81 15.48
C LEU A 537 16.91 -14.33 14.40
N ASN A 538 16.88 -15.64 14.18
CA ASN A 538 15.91 -16.26 13.26
C ASN A 538 15.60 -17.67 13.76
N ALA A 539 14.83 -17.75 14.84
CA ALA A 539 14.51 -19.00 15.50
C ALA A 539 13.00 -19.13 15.71
N SER A 540 12.43 -20.23 15.22
CA SER A 540 11.05 -20.62 15.53
C SER A 540 11.01 -21.30 16.90
N THR A 541 10.32 -20.70 17.87
CA THR A 541 10.36 -21.15 19.27
C THR A 541 9.13 -20.74 20.07
N ARG A 542 8.84 -21.46 21.15
CA ARG A 542 7.85 -21.08 22.17
C ARG A 542 8.49 -20.56 23.45
N TYR A 543 9.69 -21.03 23.78
CA TYR A 543 10.40 -20.65 24.99
C TYR A 543 11.71 -19.95 24.65
N VAL A 544 12.07 -18.93 25.42
CA VAL A 544 13.36 -18.24 25.32
C VAL A 544 13.99 -18.19 26.71
N ARG A 545 15.28 -18.53 26.81
CA ARG A 545 16.06 -18.57 28.06
C ARG A 545 17.35 -17.78 27.93
N ILE A 546 17.62 -16.97 28.94
CA ILE A 546 18.94 -16.40 29.18
C ILE A 546 19.67 -17.33 30.15
N TYR A 547 20.71 -18.00 29.67
CA TYR A 547 21.52 -18.94 30.44
C TYR A 547 22.85 -18.30 30.79
N GLY A 548 22.94 -17.75 32.01
CA GLY A 548 24.13 -17.12 32.55
C GLY A 548 25.21 -18.14 32.90
N THR A 549 26.40 -17.97 32.33
CA THR A 549 27.54 -18.87 32.51
C THR A 549 28.65 -18.28 33.36
N THR A 550 28.84 -16.95 33.33
CA THR A 550 29.80 -16.25 34.18
C THR A 550 29.22 -14.90 34.63
N ARG A 551 29.19 -14.66 35.95
CA ARG A 551 28.81 -13.36 36.54
C ARG A 551 29.95 -12.34 36.41
N ALA A 552 29.59 -11.08 36.28
CA ALA A 552 30.56 -9.98 36.24
C ALA A 552 30.90 -9.42 37.63
N THR A 553 30.09 -9.72 38.65
CA THR A 553 30.26 -9.23 40.03
C THR A 553 30.16 -10.39 41.02
N ALA A 554 30.38 -10.12 42.32
CA ALA A 554 30.18 -11.10 43.38
C ALA A 554 28.69 -11.47 43.60
N TYR A 555 27.77 -10.65 43.10
CA TYR A 555 26.31 -10.82 43.22
C TYR A 555 25.76 -11.73 42.10
N GLY A 556 24.47 -12.05 42.14
CA GLY A 556 23.77 -12.86 41.14
C GLY A 556 23.64 -12.18 39.77
N TYR A 557 22.95 -12.82 38.83
CA TYR A 557 22.47 -12.18 37.61
C TYR A 557 21.22 -11.37 37.93
N SER A 558 21.15 -10.13 37.45
CA SER A 558 19.99 -9.28 37.70
C SER A 558 19.54 -8.52 36.46
N LEU A 559 18.26 -8.66 36.11
CA LEU A 559 17.66 -8.04 34.92
C LEU A 559 16.48 -7.16 35.33
N PHE A 560 16.52 -5.89 34.92
CA PHE A 560 15.36 -5.01 34.93
C PHE A 560 14.37 -5.44 33.84
N THR A 561 14.84 -5.70 32.61
CA THR A 561 13.96 -6.19 31.53
C THR A 561 14.57 -7.34 30.72
N PHE A 562 13.69 -8.25 30.30
CA PHE A 562 13.90 -9.34 29.37
C PHE A 562 12.78 -9.31 28.33
N GLU A 563 13.10 -8.74 27.17
CA GLU A 563 12.16 -8.48 26.09
C GLU A 563 12.44 -9.41 24.91
N VAL A 564 11.38 -9.98 24.32
CA VAL A 564 11.48 -10.87 23.16
C VAL A 564 10.59 -10.33 22.06
N TYR A 565 11.10 -10.26 20.84
CA TYR A 565 10.41 -9.69 19.69
C TYR A 565 10.43 -10.65 18.51
N GLY A 566 9.33 -10.70 17.75
CA GLY A 566 9.13 -11.63 16.65
C GLY A 566 7.74 -11.55 16.02
N SER A 567 7.45 -12.49 15.11
CA SER A 567 6.18 -12.64 14.38
C SER A 567 5.58 -14.03 14.52
#